data_AF-A0A1X1NH68-F1
#
_entry.id   AF-A0A1X1NH68-F1
#
_cell.length_a   1.000
_cell.length_b   1.000
_cell.length_c   1.000
_cell.angle_alpha   90.00
_cell.angle_beta   90.00
_cell.angle_gamma   90.00
#
_symmetry.space_group_name_H-M   'P 1'
#
loop_
_entity.id
_entity.type
_entity.pdbx_description
1 polymer ?
#
loop_
_entity_poly.entity_id
_entity_poly.type
_entity_poly.pdbx_seq_one_letter_code
_entity_poly.pdbx_strand_id
1 'polypeptide(L)'
;MADSQLSAAPHPLAKPGYGKRSAPGQKPPTASDFAHLPPRERSIAGYIDRLTDGADISYKTLAKILPLYGQRAVSTALNNLVAAGHLRRGQEQIVSTSGTEHWVTRTWWSRTARDDDWWAAFQRGDVPEDKPPRRTRSRAFILLAALGREAPMMALSAADCAALEPLVSEWFARGADERHVMHALTAGLPSQVHRPFALARTRLTTKIPPERTVPVRPPRRVLECARCGNPARPEALLGGECAPCRGEPVPVPRFPLAPDQVRAHAAQARAAATRPPERAGHAARENATP
;
A
#
# COMPACT_ATOMS: atom_id res chain seq x y z
N MET A 1 3.79 -27.81 -34.89
CA MET A 1 4.46 -29.13 -34.85
C MET A 1 3.35 -30.15 -34.75
N ALA A 2 3.21 -31.04 -35.73
CA ALA A 2 2.12 -32.00 -35.83
C ALA A 2 2.10 -32.98 -34.63
N ASP A 3 0.91 -33.31 -34.14
CA ASP A 3 0.67 -34.20 -32.99
C ASP A 3 1.10 -35.67 -33.19
N SER A 4 1.67 -36.03 -34.36
CA SER A 4 1.95 -37.41 -34.77
C SER A 4 3.14 -38.10 -34.07
N GLN A 5 3.73 -37.50 -33.04
CA GLN A 5 4.96 -38.03 -32.39
C GLN A 5 4.87 -38.13 -30.85
N LEU A 6 3.68 -37.90 -30.29
CA LEU A 6 3.42 -38.14 -28.86
C LEU A 6 3.05 -39.60 -28.64
N SER A 7 3.53 -40.19 -27.54
CA SER A 7 2.98 -41.48 -27.08
C SER A 7 1.47 -41.33 -26.87
N ALA A 8 0.68 -42.29 -27.37
CA ALA A 8 -0.79 -42.27 -27.28
C ALA A 8 -1.31 -42.41 -25.83
N ALA A 9 -0.46 -42.78 -24.88
CA ALA A 9 -0.82 -42.91 -23.47
C ALA A 9 -0.93 -41.52 -22.80
N PRO A 10 -1.93 -41.32 -21.91
CA PRO A 10 -2.06 -40.09 -21.15
C PRO A 10 -0.80 -39.85 -20.29
N HIS A 11 -0.37 -38.59 -20.20
CA HIS A 11 0.81 -38.22 -19.42
C HIS A 11 0.57 -38.54 -17.93
N PRO A 12 1.49 -39.24 -17.24
CA PRO A 12 1.31 -39.64 -15.86
C PRO A 12 1.33 -38.43 -14.92
N LEU A 13 0.57 -38.54 -13.82
CA LEU A 13 0.63 -37.59 -12.71
C LEU A 13 1.79 -37.93 -11.78
N ALA A 14 2.37 -36.90 -11.18
CA ALA A 14 3.38 -37.06 -10.15
C ALA A 14 2.74 -37.46 -8.81
N LYS A 15 3.58 -37.94 -7.88
CA LYS A 15 3.15 -38.16 -6.49
C LYS A 15 2.64 -36.83 -5.87
N PRO A 16 1.69 -36.87 -4.92
CA PRO A 16 1.26 -35.69 -4.19
C PRO A 16 2.46 -34.93 -3.63
N GLY A 17 2.56 -33.63 -3.93
CA GLY A 17 3.75 -32.86 -3.60
C GLY A 17 4.63 -32.50 -4.81
N TYR A 18 4.64 -33.34 -5.84
CA TYR A 18 5.51 -33.22 -7.00
C TYR A 18 4.72 -32.85 -8.27
N GLY A 19 5.43 -32.62 -9.37
CA GLY A 19 4.83 -32.33 -10.68
C GLY A 19 4.75 -30.84 -11.02
N LYS A 20 4.29 -30.56 -12.25
CA LYS A 20 4.12 -29.22 -12.80
C LYS A 20 3.18 -28.39 -11.92
N ARG A 21 3.55 -27.15 -11.61
CA ARG A 21 2.66 -26.15 -11.03
C ARG A 21 2.78 -24.84 -11.80
N SER A 22 1.67 -24.37 -12.35
CA SER A 22 1.69 -23.16 -13.14
C SER A 22 1.80 -21.92 -12.26
N ALA A 23 2.79 -21.07 -12.53
CA ALA A 23 3.00 -19.82 -11.83
C ALA A 23 1.93 -18.79 -12.25
N PRO A 24 1.55 -17.83 -11.40
CA PRO A 24 0.52 -16.84 -11.72
C PRO A 24 1.01 -15.77 -12.72
N GLY A 25 0.08 -14.93 -13.17
CA GLY A 25 0.39 -13.70 -13.92
C GLY A 25 0.87 -13.92 -15.35
N GLN A 26 0.56 -15.06 -15.95
CA GLN A 26 1.07 -15.42 -17.28
C GLN A 26 0.31 -14.65 -18.36
N LYS A 27 1.03 -14.19 -19.38
CA LYS A 27 0.43 -13.56 -20.55
C LYS A 27 -0.49 -14.57 -21.28
N PRO A 28 -1.52 -14.10 -21.99
CA PRO A 28 -2.34 -14.94 -22.86
C PRO A 28 -1.46 -15.76 -23.82
N PRO A 29 -1.84 -17.01 -24.14
CA PRO A 29 -1.05 -17.85 -25.04
C PRO A 29 -0.89 -17.21 -26.42
N THR A 30 0.31 -17.23 -26.96
CA THR A 30 0.62 -16.74 -28.30
C THR A 30 1.47 -17.75 -29.07
N ALA A 31 1.44 -17.68 -30.40
CA ALA A 31 2.26 -18.56 -31.24
C ALA A 31 3.78 -18.34 -31.05
N SER A 32 4.19 -17.22 -30.45
CA SER A 32 5.59 -16.81 -30.27
C SER A 32 6.15 -17.03 -28.86
N ASP A 33 5.38 -17.60 -27.91
CA ASP A 33 5.76 -17.69 -26.49
C ASP A 33 7.16 -18.27 -26.24
N PHE A 34 7.56 -19.25 -27.05
CA PHE A 34 8.83 -19.97 -26.94
C PHE A 34 9.76 -19.73 -28.14
N ALA A 35 9.50 -18.69 -28.95
CA ALA A 35 10.25 -18.42 -30.18
C ALA A 35 11.72 -18.03 -29.93
N HIS A 36 12.06 -17.58 -28.73
CA HIS A 36 13.41 -17.24 -28.32
C HIS A 36 14.25 -18.45 -27.90
N LEU A 37 13.62 -19.62 -27.67
CA LEU A 37 14.30 -20.85 -27.28
C LEU A 37 14.81 -21.62 -28.51
N PRO A 38 15.90 -22.40 -28.38
CA PRO A 38 16.33 -23.31 -29.42
C PRO A 38 15.26 -24.37 -29.72
N PRO A 39 15.29 -25.03 -30.91
CA PRO A 39 14.19 -25.88 -31.37
C PRO A 39 13.79 -27.00 -30.41
N ARG A 40 14.76 -27.64 -29.74
CA ARG A 40 14.51 -28.72 -28.77
C ARG A 40 13.78 -28.20 -27.54
N GLU A 41 14.31 -27.15 -26.91
CA GLU A 41 13.76 -26.51 -25.72
C GLU A 41 12.37 -25.96 -26.02
N ARG A 42 12.17 -25.34 -27.19
CA ARG A 42 10.86 -24.86 -27.66
C ARG A 42 9.85 -26.00 -27.75
N SER A 43 10.23 -27.14 -28.33
CA SER A 43 9.35 -28.30 -28.45
C SER A 43 8.97 -28.86 -27.09
N ILE A 44 9.93 -28.99 -26.17
CA ILE A 44 9.70 -29.50 -24.82
C ILE A 44 8.85 -28.51 -24.00
N ALA A 45 9.11 -27.21 -24.10
CA ALA A 45 8.35 -26.15 -23.45
C ALA A 45 6.88 -26.15 -23.89
N GLY A 46 6.62 -26.19 -25.20
CA GLY A 46 5.25 -26.27 -25.73
C GLY A 46 4.53 -27.57 -25.37
N TYR A 47 5.26 -28.64 -25.07
CA TYR A 47 4.68 -29.86 -24.52
C TYR A 47 4.30 -29.68 -23.04
N ILE A 48 5.25 -29.24 -22.20
CA ILE A 48 5.04 -29.00 -20.76
C ILE A 48 3.90 -28.00 -20.54
N ASP A 49 3.81 -26.94 -21.36
CA ASP A 49 2.81 -25.90 -21.21
C ASP A 49 1.37 -26.42 -21.31
N ARG A 50 1.13 -27.42 -22.16
CA ARG A 50 -0.18 -28.07 -22.34
C ARG A 50 -0.55 -29.06 -21.25
N LEU A 51 0.41 -29.49 -20.42
CA LEU A 51 0.15 -30.43 -19.32
C LEU A 51 -0.67 -29.76 -18.22
N THR A 52 -1.52 -30.54 -17.56
CA THR A 52 -2.22 -30.08 -16.36
C THR A 52 -1.26 -29.95 -15.16
N ASP A 53 -1.64 -29.13 -14.20
CA ASP A 53 -0.93 -29.07 -12.92
C ASP A 53 -0.98 -30.44 -12.22
N GLY A 54 0.15 -30.86 -11.64
CA GLY A 54 0.36 -32.19 -11.08
C GLY A 54 0.98 -33.20 -12.05
N ALA A 55 1.14 -32.88 -13.35
CA ALA A 55 1.82 -33.76 -14.30
C ALA A 55 3.30 -33.99 -13.96
N ASP A 56 3.82 -35.21 -14.14
CA ASP A 56 5.22 -35.55 -13.85
C ASP A 56 6.20 -35.08 -14.93
N ILE A 57 6.74 -33.87 -14.75
CA ILE A 57 7.73 -33.27 -15.66
C ILE A 57 9.18 -33.67 -15.33
N SER A 58 9.42 -34.81 -14.68
CA SER A 58 10.77 -35.32 -14.47
C SER A 58 11.44 -35.68 -15.80
N TYR A 59 12.77 -35.51 -15.87
CA TYR A 59 13.52 -35.78 -17.10
C TYR A 59 13.37 -37.23 -17.59
N LYS A 60 13.18 -38.19 -16.67
CA LYS A 60 12.96 -39.61 -17.01
C LYS A 60 11.59 -39.81 -17.65
N THR A 61 10.55 -39.22 -17.07
CA THR A 61 9.18 -39.31 -17.58
C THR A 61 9.05 -38.61 -18.92
N LEU A 62 9.55 -37.39 -19.04
CA LEU A 62 9.54 -36.64 -20.29
C LEU A 62 10.32 -37.36 -21.40
N ALA A 63 11.49 -37.95 -21.11
CA ALA A 63 12.25 -38.71 -22.11
C ALA A 63 11.54 -40.00 -22.57
N LYS A 64 10.71 -40.61 -21.71
CA LYS A 64 9.90 -41.77 -22.07
C LYS A 64 8.75 -41.38 -23.00
N ILE A 65 8.17 -40.19 -22.81
CA ILE A 65 6.98 -39.72 -23.55
C ILE A 65 7.37 -38.98 -24.84
N LEU A 66 8.55 -38.35 -24.86
CA LEU A 66 9.11 -37.62 -26.00
C LEU A 66 10.27 -38.43 -26.60
N PRO A 67 9.99 -39.48 -27.40
CA PRO A 67 11.01 -40.43 -27.85
C PRO A 67 12.09 -39.80 -28.73
N LEU A 68 11.84 -38.61 -29.30
CA LEU A 68 12.82 -37.83 -30.06
C LEU A 68 14.01 -37.36 -29.21
N TYR A 69 13.84 -37.29 -27.88
CA TYR A 69 14.83 -36.72 -26.97
C TYR A 69 15.20 -37.72 -25.87
N GLY A 70 16.46 -38.17 -25.85
CA GLY A 70 16.98 -39.00 -24.78
C GLY A 70 17.06 -38.26 -23.43
N GLN A 71 17.24 -39.01 -22.34
CA GLN A 71 17.26 -38.47 -20.96
C GLN A 71 18.24 -37.30 -20.77
N ARG A 72 19.44 -37.39 -21.35
CA ARG A 72 20.44 -36.30 -21.32
C ARG A 72 19.93 -35.04 -22.02
N ALA A 73 19.36 -35.18 -23.21
CA ALA A 73 18.85 -34.06 -23.98
C ALA A 73 17.68 -33.35 -23.27
N VAL A 74 16.78 -34.13 -22.65
CA VAL A 74 15.69 -33.60 -21.83
C VAL A 74 16.23 -32.89 -20.59
N SER A 75 17.21 -33.48 -19.88
CA SER A 75 17.83 -32.85 -18.72
C SER A 75 18.46 -31.49 -19.07
N THR A 76 19.24 -31.44 -20.16
CA THR A 76 19.81 -30.20 -20.69
C THR A 76 18.73 -29.18 -21.04
N ALA A 77 17.66 -29.62 -21.71
CA ALA A 77 16.56 -28.73 -22.07
C ALA A 77 15.87 -28.14 -20.83
N LEU A 78 15.63 -28.95 -19.80
CA LEU A 78 15.05 -28.45 -18.54
C LEU A 78 15.96 -27.42 -17.86
N ASN A 79 17.28 -27.62 -17.86
CA ASN A 79 18.22 -26.63 -17.33
C ASN A 79 18.21 -25.34 -18.15
N ASN A 80 18.12 -25.43 -19.47
CA ASN A 80 18.01 -24.26 -20.34
C ASN A 80 16.68 -23.51 -20.11
N LEU A 81 15.58 -24.23 -19.81
CA LEU A 81 14.31 -23.61 -19.42
C LEU A 81 14.38 -22.94 -18.05
N VAL A 82 15.21 -23.44 -17.13
CA VAL A 82 15.51 -22.73 -15.87
C VAL A 82 16.27 -21.44 -16.17
N ALA A 83 17.32 -21.50 -16.99
CA ALA A 83 18.12 -20.32 -17.35
C ALA A 83 17.30 -19.27 -18.13
N ALA A 84 16.37 -19.72 -18.97
CA ALA A 84 15.45 -18.84 -19.70
C ALA A 84 14.26 -18.36 -18.83
N GLY A 85 14.18 -18.74 -17.56
CA GLY A 85 13.17 -18.22 -16.64
C GLY A 85 11.78 -18.85 -16.76
N HIS A 86 11.64 -19.98 -17.44
CA HIS A 86 10.36 -20.70 -17.60
C HIS A 86 10.13 -21.76 -16.51
N LEU A 87 11.19 -22.21 -15.85
CA LEU A 87 11.13 -23.26 -14.85
C LEU A 87 11.88 -22.84 -13.58
N ARG A 88 11.29 -23.09 -12.41
CA ARG A 88 11.99 -22.93 -11.13
C ARG A 88 11.72 -24.09 -10.20
N ARG A 89 12.74 -24.49 -9.44
CA ARG A 89 12.64 -25.55 -8.42
C ARG A 89 12.95 -24.93 -7.07
N GLY A 90 12.24 -25.36 -6.04
CA GLY A 90 12.45 -24.89 -4.68
C GLY A 90 11.67 -25.72 -3.68
N GLN A 91 11.77 -25.37 -2.41
CA GLN A 91 11.01 -26.04 -1.35
C GLN A 91 9.88 -25.15 -0.88
N GLU A 92 8.73 -25.77 -0.62
CA GLU A 92 7.55 -25.13 -0.05
C GLU A 92 7.22 -25.87 1.25
N GLN A 93 7.06 -25.12 2.34
CA GLN A 93 6.60 -25.67 3.60
C GLN A 93 5.08 -25.84 3.51
N ILE A 94 4.61 -27.07 3.79
CA ILE A 94 3.19 -27.41 3.77
C ILE A 94 2.81 -27.84 5.17
N VAL A 95 1.70 -27.29 5.67
CA VAL A 95 1.05 -27.79 6.88
C VAL A 95 0.06 -28.88 6.46
N SER A 96 0.25 -30.10 6.95
CA SER A 96 -0.67 -31.20 6.71
C SER A 96 -2.02 -30.95 7.39
N THR A 97 -3.06 -31.70 6.99
CA THR A 97 -4.37 -31.65 7.66
C THR A 97 -4.30 -32.04 9.15
N SER A 98 -3.26 -32.78 9.56
CA SER A 98 -2.98 -33.13 10.96
C SER A 98 -2.14 -32.08 11.71
N GLY A 99 -1.85 -30.92 11.08
CA GLY A 99 -1.06 -29.84 11.66
C GLY A 99 0.46 -30.08 11.64
N THR A 100 0.94 -31.11 10.94
CA THR A 100 2.37 -31.42 10.85
C THR A 100 2.99 -30.66 9.68
N GLU A 101 4.10 -29.96 9.95
CA GLU A 101 4.83 -29.21 8.92
C GLU A 101 5.79 -30.12 8.17
N HIS A 102 5.72 -30.11 6.84
CA HIS A 102 6.63 -30.85 5.98
C HIS A 102 7.14 -29.97 4.84
N TRP A 103 8.44 -30.06 4.55
CA TRP A 103 9.05 -29.43 3.39
C TRP A 103 8.86 -30.31 2.16
N VAL A 104 8.34 -29.73 1.09
CA VAL A 104 8.11 -30.43 -0.18
C VAL A 104 8.81 -29.71 -1.31
N THR A 105 9.58 -30.46 -2.11
CA THR A 105 10.21 -29.93 -3.32
C THR A 105 9.17 -29.71 -4.41
N ARG A 106 9.07 -28.48 -4.90
CA ARG A 106 8.17 -28.05 -5.97
C ARG A 106 8.92 -27.71 -7.23
N THR A 107 8.24 -27.87 -8.36
CA THR A 107 8.68 -27.34 -9.65
C THR A 107 7.59 -26.45 -10.23
N TRP A 108 7.88 -25.17 -10.36
CA TRP A 108 6.98 -24.17 -10.93
C TRP A 108 7.31 -23.94 -12.40
N TRP A 109 6.25 -23.80 -13.20
CA TRP A 109 6.29 -23.55 -14.65
C TRP A 109 5.67 -22.21 -14.97
N SER A 110 6.29 -21.43 -15.85
CA SER A 110 5.67 -20.24 -16.43
C SER A 110 5.88 -20.20 -17.94
N ARG A 111 4.78 -20.05 -18.69
CA ARG A 111 4.82 -19.78 -20.13
C ARG A 111 5.51 -18.45 -20.43
N THR A 112 5.29 -17.45 -19.59
CA THR A 112 5.97 -16.16 -19.68
C THR A 112 7.33 -16.27 -19.00
N ALA A 113 8.41 -15.98 -19.71
CA ALA A 113 9.75 -15.95 -19.14
C ALA A 113 9.80 -14.95 -17.97
N ARG A 114 10.40 -15.34 -16.84
CA ARG A 114 10.56 -14.52 -15.64
C ARG A 114 12.04 -14.38 -15.28
N ASP A 115 12.47 -13.18 -14.94
CA ASP A 115 13.82 -12.93 -14.43
C ASP A 115 13.99 -13.46 -12.99
N ASP A 116 15.23 -13.45 -12.51
CA ASP A 116 15.56 -13.94 -11.17
C ASP A 116 14.94 -13.09 -10.06
N ASP A 117 14.80 -11.78 -10.26
CA ASP A 117 14.16 -10.87 -9.30
C ASP A 117 12.68 -11.21 -9.10
N TRP A 118 11.98 -11.51 -10.19
CA TRP A 118 10.60 -11.98 -10.13
C TRP A 118 10.50 -13.33 -9.42
N TRP A 119 11.39 -14.29 -9.70
CA TRP A 119 11.39 -15.58 -9.00
C TRP A 119 11.70 -15.43 -7.50
N ALA A 120 12.58 -14.51 -7.14
CA ALA A 120 12.87 -14.19 -5.74
C ALA A 120 11.65 -13.58 -5.03
N ALA A 121 10.95 -12.65 -5.69
CA ALA A 121 9.69 -12.10 -5.19
C ALA A 121 8.60 -13.19 -5.07
N PHE A 122 8.51 -14.09 -6.04
CA PHE A 122 7.56 -15.21 -6.01
C PHE A 122 7.81 -16.11 -4.80
N GLN A 123 9.08 -16.42 -4.52
CA GLN A 123 9.46 -17.25 -3.36
C GLN A 123 9.09 -16.60 -2.01
N ARG A 124 9.12 -15.26 -1.92
CA ARG A 124 8.68 -14.52 -0.72
C ARG A 124 7.17 -14.34 -0.63
N GLY A 125 6.43 -14.60 -1.70
CA GLY A 125 5.00 -14.33 -1.79
C GLY A 125 4.66 -12.88 -2.19
N ASP A 126 5.63 -12.12 -2.69
CA ASP A 126 5.48 -10.70 -3.05
C ASP A 126 4.99 -10.47 -4.48
N VAL A 127 4.90 -11.53 -5.30
CA VAL A 127 4.38 -11.44 -6.67
C VAL A 127 2.86 -11.30 -6.63
N PRO A 128 2.29 -10.27 -7.27
CA PRO A 128 0.84 -10.15 -7.43
C PRO A 128 0.31 -11.39 -8.16
N GLU A 129 -0.44 -12.24 -7.47
CA GLU A 129 -1.22 -13.27 -8.14
C GLU A 129 -2.26 -12.59 -9.02
N ASP A 130 -2.37 -13.01 -10.29
CA ASP A 130 -3.53 -12.79 -11.18
C ASP A 130 -4.77 -13.56 -10.67
N LYS A 131 -4.97 -13.62 -9.36
CA LYS A 131 -6.29 -13.89 -8.82
C LYS A 131 -7.13 -12.69 -9.22
N PRO A 132 -8.36 -12.87 -9.75
CA PRO A 132 -9.31 -11.75 -9.79
C PRO A 132 -9.26 -11.13 -8.41
N PRO A 133 -9.08 -9.79 -8.30
CA PRO A 133 -8.79 -9.15 -7.03
C PRO A 133 -9.75 -9.77 -6.03
N ARG A 134 -9.22 -10.42 -4.99
CA ARG A 134 -10.05 -10.73 -3.83
C ARG A 134 -10.63 -9.38 -3.49
N ARG A 135 -11.88 -9.14 -3.88
CA ARG A 135 -12.59 -7.93 -3.52
C ARG A 135 -12.45 -7.93 -2.02
N THR A 136 -11.57 -7.09 -1.48
CA THR A 136 -11.51 -6.83 -0.06
C THR A 136 -12.92 -6.35 0.20
N ARG A 137 -13.74 -7.26 0.74
CA ARG A 137 -15.15 -7.00 0.99
C ARG A 137 -15.14 -5.71 1.78
N SER A 138 -15.87 -4.71 1.31
CA SER A 138 -15.80 -3.41 1.95
C SER A 138 -16.18 -3.55 3.41
N ARG A 139 -15.74 -2.60 4.22
CA ARG A 139 -16.13 -2.51 5.62
C ARG A 139 -17.66 -2.60 5.79
N ALA A 140 -18.41 -1.98 4.87
CA ALA A 140 -19.87 -2.02 4.82
C ALA A 140 -20.40 -3.44 4.59
N PHE A 141 -19.85 -4.17 3.63
CA PHE A 141 -20.23 -5.57 3.38
C PHE A 141 -19.94 -6.46 4.59
N ILE A 142 -18.78 -6.30 5.22
CA ILE A 142 -18.38 -7.11 6.40
C ILE A 142 -19.34 -6.86 7.56
N LEU A 143 -19.73 -5.61 7.81
CA LEU A 143 -20.70 -5.27 8.85
C LEU A 143 -22.07 -5.89 8.58
N LEU A 144 -22.57 -5.81 7.35
CA LEU A 144 -23.85 -6.41 6.95
C LEU A 144 -23.83 -7.94 7.07
N ALA A 145 -22.72 -8.58 6.69
CA ALA A 145 -22.55 -10.02 6.85
C ALA A 145 -22.47 -10.46 8.33
N ALA A 146 -22.04 -9.56 9.22
CA ALA A 146 -22.01 -9.82 10.66
C ALA A 146 -23.39 -9.67 11.34
N LEU A 147 -24.33 -8.96 10.71
CA LEU A 147 -25.66 -8.66 11.26
C LEU A 147 -26.43 -9.92 11.70
N GLY A 148 -26.39 -10.98 10.89
CA GLY A 148 -27.08 -12.24 11.21
C GLY A 148 -26.53 -12.99 12.43
N ARG A 149 -25.30 -12.68 12.87
CA ARG A 149 -24.75 -13.25 14.12
C ARG A 149 -25.27 -12.52 15.35
N GLU A 150 -25.42 -11.20 15.26
CA GLU A 150 -25.90 -10.35 16.35
C GLU A 150 -27.44 -10.37 16.47
N ALA A 151 -28.12 -10.40 15.33
CA ALA A 151 -29.58 -10.46 15.22
C ALA A 151 -29.98 -11.47 14.13
N PRO A 152 -30.17 -12.77 14.48
CA PRO A 152 -30.46 -13.83 13.51
C PRO A 152 -31.66 -13.57 12.60
N MET A 153 -32.69 -12.89 13.10
CA MET A 153 -33.87 -12.47 12.31
C MET A 153 -33.57 -11.43 11.23
N MET A 154 -32.40 -10.80 11.28
CA MET A 154 -31.88 -9.84 10.31
C MET A 154 -30.76 -10.45 9.45
N ALA A 155 -30.67 -11.78 9.34
CA ALA A 155 -29.74 -12.43 8.43
C ALA A 155 -30.01 -12.02 6.97
N LEU A 156 -28.93 -11.73 6.23
CA LEU A 156 -28.96 -11.25 4.87
C LEU A 156 -28.17 -12.19 3.96
N SER A 157 -28.63 -12.39 2.73
CA SER A 157 -27.85 -13.12 1.72
C SER A 157 -26.65 -12.28 1.27
N ALA A 158 -25.69 -12.92 0.58
CA ALA A 158 -24.55 -12.19 -0.01
C ALA A 158 -25.02 -11.14 -1.04
N ALA A 159 -26.08 -11.42 -1.80
CA ALA A 159 -26.67 -10.47 -2.75
C ALA A 159 -27.31 -9.28 -2.04
N ASP A 160 -28.03 -9.53 -0.94
CA ASP A 160 -28.62 -8.48 -0.11
C ASP A 160 -27.55 -7.58 0.51
N CYS A 161 -26.47 -8.17 1.00
CA CYS A 161 -25.34 -7.42 1.55
C CYS A 161 -24.72 -6.50 0.49
N ALA A 162 -24.48 -7.01 -0.73
CA ALA A 162 -23.95 -6.22 -1.83
C ALA A 162 -24.90 -5.08 -2.26
N ALA A 163 -26.22 -5.32 -2.23
CA ALA A 163 -27.22 -4.32 -2.58
C ALA A 163 -27.37 -3.21 -1.52
N LEU A 164 -27.16 -3.52 -0.23
CA LEU A 164 -27.22 -2.55 0.87
C LEU A 164 -25.88 -1.84 1.13
N GLU A 165 -24.79 -2.37 0.60
CA GLU A 165 -23.42 -1.86 0.78
C GLU A 165 -23.27 -0.35 0.47
N PRO A 166 -23.86 0.22 -0.59
CA PRO A 166 -23.76 1.66 -0.87
C PRO A 166 -24.43 2.51 0.23
N LEU A 167 -25.54 2.05 0.80
CA LEU A 167 -26.24 2.77 1.86
C LEU A 167 -25.42 2.81 3.15
N VAL A 168 -24.78 1.71 3.52
CA VAL A 168 -23.90 1.68 4.70
C VAL A 168 -22.62 2.49 4.46
N SER A 169 -22.10 2.48 3.23
CA SER A 169 -20.97 3.35 2.86
C SER A 169 -21.30 4.83 3.04
N GLU A 170 -22.52 5.24 2.69
CA GLU A 170 -22.99 6.62 2.92
C GLU A 170 -23.08 6.96 4.41
N TRP A 171 -23.51 6.03 5.26
CA TRP A 171 -23.48 6.23 6.72
C TRP A 171 -22.06 6.49 7.23
N PHE A 172 -21.09 5.71 6.75
CA PHE A 172 -19.68 5.90 7.10
C PHE A 172 -19.12 7.21 6.55
N ALA A 173 -19.50 7.61 5.34
CA ALA A 173 -19.11 8.91 4.77
C ALA A 173 -19.58 10.09 5.64
N ARG A 174 -20.75 9.95 6.28
CA ARG A 174 -21.29 10.93 7.24
C ARG A 174 -20.73 10.80 8.66
N GLY A 175 -19.73 9.93 8.85
CA GLY A 175 -19.02 9.75 10.11
C GLY A 175 -19.75 8.88 11.13
N ALA A 176 -20.72 8.06 10.71
CA ALA A 176 -21.22 6.98 11.57
C ALA A 176 -20.13 5.92 11.76
N ASP A 177 -20.12 5.28 12.93
CA ASP A 177 -19.29 4.09 13.17
C ASP A 177 -20.13 2.80 13.04
N GLU A 178 -19.48 1.65 13.16
CA GLU A 178 -20.13 0.34 13.03
C GLU A 178 -21.21 0.13 14.10
N ARG A 179 -20.99 0.62 15.32
CA ARG A 179 -21.95 0.49 16.43
C ARG A 179 -23.22 1.28 16.15
N HIS A 180 -23.08 2.48 15.60
CA HIS A 180 -24.22 3.32 15.23
C HIS A 180 -25.06 2.66 14.13
N VAL A 181 -24.43 2.14 13.07
CA VAL A 181 -25.12 1.42 12.00
C VAL A 181 -25.79 0.16 12.54
N MET A 182 -25.09 -0.64 13.36
CA MET A 182 -25.64 -1.86 13.95
C MET A 182 -26.86 -1.55 14.83
N HIS A 183 -26.76 -0.55 15.70
CA HIS A 183 -27.88 -0.10 16.53
C HIS A 183 -29.06 0.36 15.69
N ALA A 184 -28.84 1.11 14.61
CA ALA A 184 -29.91 1.53 13.72
C ALA A 184 -30.64 0.34 13.07
N LEU A 185 -29.92 -0.74 12.76
CA LEU A 185 -30.47 -1.96 12.16
C LEU A 185 -31.18 -2.86 13.18
N THR A 186 -30.72 -2.91 14.44
CA THR A 186 -31.21 -3.88 15.44
C THR A 186 -32.12 -3.30 16.53
N ALA A 187 -32.11 -1.98 16.76
CA ALA A 187 -32.90 -1.38 17.83
C ALA A 187 -34.41 -1.47 17.56
N GLY A 188 -35.19 -2.02 18.50
CA GLY A 188 -36.66 -2.10 18.39
C GLY A 188 -37.13 -2.96 17.22
N LEU A 189 -36.51 -4.13 17.03
CA LEU A 189 -37.01 -5.11 16.06
C LEU A 189 -38.33 -5.74 16.55
N PRO A 190 -39.28 -6.06 15.65
CA PRO A 190 -40.46 -6.84 15.98
C PRO A 190 -40.06 -8.27 16.38
N SER A 191 -40.97 -9.06 16.96
CA SER A 191 -40.69 -10.46 17.35
C SER A 191 -40.32 -11.37 16.17
N GLN A 192 -40.83 -11.07 14.97
CA GLN A 192 -40.47 -11.74 13.73
C GLN A 192 -40.28 -10.74 12.59
N VAL A 193 -39.29 -11.01 11.73
CA VAL A 193 -38.99 -10.20 10.55
C VAL A 193 -39.07 -11.11 9.32
N HIS A 194 -40.12 -10.93 8.51
CA HIS A 194 -40.29 -11.71 7.28
C HIS A 194 -39.45 -11.19 6.10
N ARG A 195 -39.08 -9.89 6.11
CA ARG A 195 -38.35 -9.23 5.02
C ARG A 195 -37.14 -8.45 5.56
N PRO A 196 -36.05 -9.15 5.95
CA PRO A 196 -34.89 -8.51 6.58
C PRO A 196 -34.22 -7.49 5.67
N PHE A 197 -34.07 -7.78 4.38
CA PHE A 197 -33.54 -6.84 3.39
C PHE A 197 -34.35 -5.54 3.32
N ALA A 198 -35.67 -5.65 3.19
CA ALA A 198 -36.54 -4.47 3.07
C ALA A 198 -36.51 -3.61 4.34
N LEU A 199 -36.52 -4.24 5.52
CA LEU A 199 -36.44 -3.54 6.79
C LEU A 199 -35.08 -2.82 6.96
N ALA A 200 -33.98 -3.51 6.63
CA ALA A 200 -32.65 -2.94 6.67
C ALA A 200 -32.52 -1.74 5.71
N ARG A 201 -33.00 -1.88 4.47
CA ARG A 201 -33.02 -0.78 3.49
C ARG A 201 -33.77 0.43 4.02
N THR A 202 -35.00 0.23 4.51
CA THR A 202 -35.81 1.31 5.06
C THR A 202 -35.10 2.01 6.21
N ARG A 203 -34.53 1.26 7.17
CA ARG A 203 -33.80 1.85 8.31
C ARG A 203 -32.56 2.61 7.87
N LEU A 204 -31.78 2.08 6.94
CA LEU A 204 -30.58 2.75 6.43
C LEU A 204 -30.92 4.03 5.66
N THR A 205 -32.08 4.10 5.00
CA THR A 205 -32.51 5.30 4.28
C THR A 205 -33.14 6.33 5.23
N THR A 206 -34.02 5.92 6.14
CA THR A 206 -34.80 6.86 6.97
C THR A 206 -34.07 7.34 8.21
N LYS A 207 -33.14 6.55 8.75
CA LYS A 207 -32.35 6.91 9.95
C LYS A 207 -30.96 7.44 9.61
N ILE A 208 -30.71 7.77 8.34
CA ILE A 208 -29.38 8.18 7.92
C ILE A 208 -28.93 9.44 8.67
N PRO A 209 -27.71 9.48 9.22
CA PRO A 209 -27.23 10.65 9.96
C PRO A 209 -27.17 11.89 9.05
N PRO A 210 -27.35 13.10 9.61
CA PRO A 210 -27.09 14.34 8.88
C PRO A 210 -25.62 14.42 8.51
N GLU A 211 -25.33 15.13 7.42
CA GLU A 211 -23.96 15.36 6.98
C GLU A 211 -23.21 16.20 8.01
N ARG A 212 -22.09 15.68 8.50
CA ARG A 212 -21.23 16.42 9.42
C ARG A 212 -20.41 17.43 8.65
N THR A 213 -20.67 18.71 8.88
CA THR A 213 -19.74 19.77 8.48
C THR A 213 -18.51 19.70 9.39
N VAL A 214 -17.48 18.96 8.98
CA VAL A 214 -16.19 19.02 9.67
C VAL A 214 -15.55 20.36 9.30
N PRO A 215 -15.32 21.28 10.26
CA PRO A 215 -14.64 22.52 9.94
C PRO A 215 -13.23 22.17 9.46
N VAL A 216 -12.93 22.50 8.20
CA VAL A 216 -11.59 22.35 7.63
C VAL A 216 -10.66 23.27 8.43
N ARG A 217 -9.88 22.70 9.34
CA ARG A 217 -8.86 23.45 10.05
C ARG A 217 -7.73 23.72 9.07
N PRO A 218 -7.30 24.98 8.87
CA PRO A 218 -6.16 25.25 8.01
C PRO A 218 -4.93 24.50 8.54
N PRO A 219 -4.09 23.94 7.65
CA PRO A 219 -2.89 23.23 8.08
C PRO A 219 -1.99 24.19 8.86
N ARG A 220 -1.41 23.68 9.96
CA ARG A 220 -0.37 24.42 10.70
C ARG A 220 0.90 24.40 9.83
N ARG A 221 1.45 25.58 9.52
CA ARG A 221 2.67 25.74 8.74
C ARG A 221 3.77 26.30 9.65
N VAL A 222 4.98 25.78 9.48
CA VAL A 222 6.21 26.33 10.07
C VAL A 222 7.01 26.89 8.91
N LEU A 223 7.51 28.13 9.04
CA LEU A 223 8.40 28.73 8.05
C LEU A 223 9.84 28.61 8.53
N GLU A 224 10.75 28.39 7.59
CA GLU A 224 12.17 28.20 7.84
C GLU A 224 12.99 29.27 7.11
N CYS A 225 14.14 29.61 7.67
CA CYS A 225 15.11 30.46 6.99
C CYS A 225 15.65 29.75 5.75
N ALA A 226 15.56 30.39 4.58
CA ALA A 226 16.08 29.86 3.32
C ALA A 226 17.59 29.55 3.35
N ARG A 227 18.35 30.21 4.24
CA ARG A 227 19.81 30.04 4.33
C ARG A 227 20.25 29.02 5.37
N CYS A 228 19.67 29.01 6.57
CA CYS A 228 20.11 28.13 7.66
C CYS A 228 19.10 27.06 8.08
N GLY A 229 17.89 27.06 7.52
CA GLY A 229 16.83 26.09 7.84
C GLY A 229 16.19 26.26 9.23
N ASN A 230 16.58 27.27 10.01
CA ASN A 230 15.99 27.44 11.34
C ASN A 230 14.52 27.86 11.25
N PRO A 231 13.62 27.21 12.02
CA PRO A 231 12.22 27.58 12.06
C PRO A 231 12.07 28.96 12.71
N ALA A 232 11.28 29.82 12.10
CA ALA A 232 11.04 31.17 12.58
C ALA A 232 9.61 31.61 12.30
N ARG A 233 9.16 32.62 13.05
CA ARG A 233 7.89 33.27 12.74
C ARG A 233 8.02 34.04 11.41
N PRO A 234 6.95 34.17 10.61
CA PRO A 234 6.99 34.92 9.35
C PRO A 234 7.57 36.32 9.50
N GLU A 235 7.27 37.00 10.61
CA GLU A 235 7.71 38.37 10.88
C GLU A 235 9.23 38.48 11.12
N ALA A 236 9.90 37.37 11.46
CA ALA A 236 11.36 37.32 11.63
C ALA A 236 12.11 37.00 10.33
N LEU A 237 11.39 36.54 9.28
CA LEU A 237 11.93 36.13 7.99
C LEU A 237 11.71 37.22 6.93
N LEU A 238 12.52 38.27 6.94
CA LEU A 238 12.50 39.28 5.88
C LEU A 238 13.14 38.68 4.62
N GLY A 239 12.37 38.65 3.52
CA GLY A 239 12.82 38.03 2.27
C GLY A 239 13.07 36.51 2.35
N GLY A 240 12.59 35.85 3.40
CA GLY A 240 12.83 34.41 3.62
C GLY A 240 14.10 34.08 4.39
N GLU A 241 14.90 35.06 4.81
CA GLU A 241 16.09 34.83 5.64
C GLU A 241 15.89 35.35 7.06
N CYS A 242 16.51 34.73 8.06
CA CYS A 242 16.47 35.20 9.45
C CYS A 242 17.48 36.34 9.69
N ALA A 243 17.23 37.18 10.70
CA ALA A 243 18.13 38.29 11.07
C ALA A 243 19.63 37.91 11.15
N PRO A 244 20.04 36.83 11.83
CA PRO A 244 21.46 36.45 11.86
C PRO A 244 22.02 36.06 10.48
N CYS A 245 21.22 35.43 9.61
CA CYS A 245 21.64 35.12 8.23
C CYS A 245 21.78 36.37 7.34
N ARG A 246 21.03 37.43 7.64
CA ARG A 246 21.18 38.75 7.00
C ARG A 246 22.33 39.58 7.58
N GLY A 247 23.03 39.08 8.61
CA GLY A 247 24.06 39.84 9.31
C GLY A 247 23.53 40.90 10.27
N GLU A 248 22.23 40.86 10.58
CA GLU A 248 21.63 41.71 11.60
C GLU A 248 21.89 41.11 13.00
N PRO A 249 22.22 41.95 14.00
CA PRO A 249 22.39 41.48 15.36
C PRO A 249 21.07 40.91 15.88
N VAL A 250 21.10 39.66 16.35
CA VAL A 250 19.97 39.06 17.07
C VAL A 250 19.66 39.97 18.26
N PRO A 251 18.40 40.42 18.45
CA PRO A 251 18.03 41.17 19.64
C PRO A 251 18.41 40.35 20.87
N VAL A 252 19.39 40.84 21.63
CA VAL A 252 19.83 40.17 22.86
C VAL A 252 18.61 40.08 23.77
N PRO A 253 18.26 38.89 24.30
CA PRO A 253 17.15 38.76 25.23
C PRO A 253 17.34 39.76 26.36
N ARG A 254 16.41 40.72 26.48
CA ARG A 254 16.44 41.69 27.57
C ARG A 254 15.98 40.96 28.83
N PHE A 255 16.93 40.52 29.63
CA PHE A 255 16.63 40.08 30.98
C PHE A 255 16.29 41.31 31.84
N PRO A 256 15.30 41.22 32.73
CA PRO A 256 15.05 42.29 33.68
C PRO A 256 16.30 42.51 34.53
N LEU A 257 16.76 43.76 34.62
CA LEU A 257 17.90 44.14 35.48
C LEU A 257 17.53 43.91 36.94
N ALA A 258 18.51 43.49 37.75
CA ALA A 258 18.33 43.42 39.20
C ALA A 258 18.04 44.83 39.77
N PRO A 259 17.24 44.98 40.84
CA PRO A 259 16.87 46.28 41.40
C PRO A 259 18.07 47.20 41.71
N ASP A 260 19.20 46.62 42.12
CA ASP A 260 20.44 47.37 42.39
C ASP A 260 21.04 47.99 41.13
N GLN A 261 21.01 47.26 40.01
CA GLN A 261 21.51 47.74 38.72
C GLN A 261 20.61 48.85 38.17
N VAL A 262 19.29 48.73 38.37
CA VAL A 262 18.32 49.79 38.01
C VAL A 262 18.61 51.07 38.80
N ARG A 263 18.83 50.95 40.11
CA ARG A 263 19.20 52.10 40.96
C ARG A 263 20.51 52.74 40.52
N ALA A 264 21.53 51.93 40.20
CA ALA A 264 22.82 52.43 39.72
C ALA A 264 22.70 53.17 38.38
N HIS A 265 21.97 52.62 37.41
CA HIS A 265 21.70 53.30 36.13
C HIS A 265 20.92 54.60 36.32
N ALA A 266 19.89 54.59 37.18
CA ALA A 266 19.12 55.80 37.49
C ALA A 266 19.96 56.89 38.17
N ALA A 267 20.96 56.51 38.98
CA ALA A 267 21.91 57.45 39.57
C ALA A 267 22.85 58.05 38.51
N GLN A 268 23.40 57.21 37.62
CA GLN A 268 24.26 57.64 36.52
C GLN A 268 23.53 58.60 35.55
N ALA A 269 22.29 58.28 35.16
CA ALA A 269 21.48 59.13 34.30
C ALA A 269 21.18 60.50 34.94
N ARG A 270 20.86 60.52 36.25
CA ARG A 270 20.65 61.76 37.00
C ARG A 270 21.93 62.60 37.08
N ALA A 271 23.08 61.98 37.32
CA ALA A 271 24.38 62.66 37.35
C ALA A 271 24.79 63.22 35.98
N ALA A 272 24.45 62.52 34.89
CA ALA A 272 24.66 63.02 33.53
C ALA A 272 23.75 64.21 33.19
N ALA A 273 22.50 64.20 33.69
CA ALA A 273 21.53 65.26 33.45
C ALA A 273 21.82 66.56 34.24
N THR A 274 22.55 66.50 35.35
CA THR A 274 22.92 67.68 36.15
C THR A 274 24.19 68.39 35.69
N ARG A 275 24.86 67.92 34.63
CA ARG A 275 25.99 68.65 34.02
C ARG A 275 25.47 69.80 33.15
N PRO A 276 25.82 71.08 33.43
CA PRO A 276 25.42 72.20 32.57
C PRO A 276 26.12 72.13 31.20
N PRO A 277 25.43 72.50 30.11
CA PRO A 277 26.04 72.54 28.77
C PRO A 277 26.97 73.76 28.63
N GLU A 278 28.21 73.54 28.21
CA GLU A 278 29.14 74.61 27.79
C GLU A 278 28.56 75.35 26.57
N ARG A 279 28.38 76.68 26.68
CA ARG A 279 27.87 77.53 25.61
C ARG A 279 29.00 77.89 24.64
N ALA A 280 28.80 77.63 23.33
CA ALA A 280 29.56 78.28 22.27
C ALA A 280 28.65 78.71 21.10
N GLY A 281 28.44 80.04 21.03
CA GLY A 281 28.37 80.89 19.83
C GLY A 281 27.45 80.52 18.66
N HIS A 282 26.33 81.23 18.54
CA HIS A 282 25.49 81.29 17.34
C HIS A 282 25.66 82.66 16.67
N ALA A 283 25.99 82.68 15.37
CA ALA A 283 25.83 83.85 14.52
C ALA A 283 25.40 83.39 13.13
N ALA A 284 24.13 83.60 12.79
CA ALA A 284 23.63 83.59 11.42
C ALA A 284 22.48 84.61 11.31
N ARG A 285 22.79 85.72 10.62
CA ARG A 285 21.90 86.55 9.81
C ARG A 285 21.27 85.66 8.72
N GLU A 286 20.15 85.90 8.04
CA GLU A 286 19.38 87.07 7.62
C GLU A 286 18.03 86.49 7.11
N ASN A 287 16.88 87.05 7.50
CA ASN A 287 15.96 87.87 6.70
C ASN A 287 15.49 87.33 5.33
N ALA A 288 14.15 87.20 5.18
CA ALA A 288 13.40 87.76 4.04
C ALA A 288 11.87 87.76 4.31
N THR A 289 11.32 88.97 4.32
CA THR A 289 9.91 89.44 4.30
C THR A 289 9.56 89.79 2.82
N PRO A 290 8.33 90.15 2.40
CA PRO A 290 7.03 90.30 3.08
C PRO A 290 5.95 89.28 2.73
#